data_AF-A0A378U6P8-F1
#
_entry.id   AF-A0A378U6P8-F1
#
_cell.length_a   1.000
_cell.length_b   1.000
_cell.length_c   1.000
_cell.angle_alpha   90.00
_cell.angle_beta   90.00
_cell.angle_gamma   90.00
#
_symmetry.space_group_name_H-M   'P 1'
#
loop_
_entity.id
_entity.type
_entity.pdbx_description
1 polymer ?
#
loop_
_entity_poly.entity_id
_entity_poly.type
_entity_poly.pdbx_seq_one_letter_code
_entity_poly.pdbx_strand_id
1 'polypeptide(L)'
;MWEIGILLLLVGALVLLLAPRIMQRRGIRGELAHGTLLVTGVSPRPDATGEQFVTITGVITGPTVSEHVVYQRMAVDVDKWPTMGALLPVVYSPGNPDKWAFTPEDAPPP
;
A
#
# COMPACT_ATOMS: atom_id res chain seq x y z
N MET A 1 7.35 -43.27 -23.39
CA MET A 1 8.16 -42.13 -23.91
C MET A 1 7.27 -40.98 -24.39
N TRP A 2 6.20 -41.23 -25.14
CA TRP A 2 5.25 -40.20 -25.59
C TRP A 2 4.39 -39.60 -24.45
N GLU A 3 4.07 -40.38 -23.40
CA GLU A 3 3.32 -39.85 -22.24
C GLU A 3 4.04 -38.70 -21.54
N ILE A 4 5.37 -38.75 -21.43
CA ILE A 4 6.17 -37.68 -20.82
C ILE A 4 6.06 -36.40 -21.68
N GLY A 5 6.05 -36.54 -23.01
CA GLY A 5 5.85 -35.42 -23.93
C GLY A 5 4.47 -34.78 -23.80
N ILE A 6 3.40 -35.58 -23.71
CA ILE A 6 2.04 -35.08 -23.48
C ILE A 6 1.94 -34.39 -22.11
N LEU A 7 2.53 -34.99 -21.07
CA LEU A 7 2.44 -34.45 -19.72
C LEU A 7 3.15 -33.10 -19.62
N LEU A 8 4.33 -32.96 -20.23
CA LEU A 8 5.03 -31.67 -20.32
C LEU A 8 4.23 -30.64 -21.12
N LEU A 9 3.56 -31.04 -22.20
CA LEU A 9 2.72 -30.15 -23.00
C LEU A 9 1.51 -29.64 -22.19
N LEU A 10 0.83 -30.53 -21.47
CA LEU A 10 -0.31 -30.16 -20.62
C LEU A 10 0.12 -29.25 -19.47
N VAL A 11 1.24 -29.55 -18.80
CA VAL A 11 1.78 -28.69 -17.74
C VAL A 11 2.20 -27.33 -18.30
N GLY A 12 2.87 -27.29 -19.46
CA GLY A 12 3.25 -26.05 -20.12
C GLY A 12 2.05 -25.19 -20.53
N ALA A 13 1.01 -25.81 -21.10
CA ALA A 13 -0.24 -25.13 -21.44
C ALA A 13 -0.97 -24.59 -20.20
N LEU A 14 -0.99 -25.38 -19.11
CA LEU A 14 -1.56 -24.97 -17.84
C LEU A 14 -0.81 -23.77 -17.25
N VAL A 15 0.53 -23.79 -17.27
CA VAL A 15 1.37 -22.68 -16.81
C VAL A 15 1.11 -21.43 -17.65
N LEU A 16 1.04 -21.54 -18.99
CA LEU A 16 0.74 -20.41 -19.88
C LEU A 16 -0.62 -19.77 -19.60
N LEU A 17 -1.63 -20.57 -19.23
CA LEU A 17 -2.97 -20.08 -18.89
C LEU A 17 -3.03 -19.44 -17.49
N LEU A 18 -2.34 -20.02 -16.49
CA LEU A 18 -2.43 -19.58 -15.10
C LEU A 18 -1.43 -18.48 -14.73
N ALA A 19 -0.23 -18.50 -15.33
CA ALA A 19 0.83 -17.53 -15.04
C ALA A 19 0.38 -16.06 -15.14
N PRO A 20 -0.28 -15.60 -16.23
CA PRO A 20 -0.69 -14.19 -16.32
C PRO A 20 -1.71 -13.82 -15.25
N ARG A 21 -2.64 -14.70 -14.88
CA ARG A 21 -3.61 -14.41 -13.81
C ARG A 21 -2.98 -14.35 -12.42
N ILE A 22 -1.97 -15.19 -12.16
CA ILE A 22 -1.22 -15.16 -10.91
C ILE A 22 -0.30 -13.93 -10.85
N MET A 23 0.31 -13.55 -11.98
CA MET A 23 1.17 -12.37 -12.10
C MET A 23 0.38 -11.06 -12.01
N GLN A 24 -0.83 -10.99 -12.57
CA GLN A 24 -1.76 -9.88 -12.37
C GLN A 24 -2.14 -9.70 -10.89
N ARG A 25 -2.34 -10.79 -10.15
CA ARG A 25 -2.58 -10.75 -8.70
C ARG A 25 -1.33 -10.40 -7.88
N ARG A 26 -0.13 -10.69 -8.40
CA ARG A 26 1.16 -10.47 -7.71
C ARG A 26 1.81 -9.12 -7.97
N GLY A 27 1.20 -8.23 -8.74
CA GLY A 27 1.69 -6.87 -8.90
C GLY A 27 3.03 -6.83 -9.62
N ILE A 28 3.01 -7.04 -10.93
CA ILE A 28 4.05 -6.45 -11.78
C ILE A 28 3.87 -4.94 -11.69
N ARG A 29 4.51 -4.36 -10.66
CA ARG A 29 4.72 -2.92 -10.48
C ARG A 29 3.47 -2.10 -10.82
N GLY A 30 2.37 -2.37 -10.12
CA GLY A 30 1.22 -1.46 -10.16
C GLY A 30 1.73 -0.11 -9.68
N GLU A 31 1.86 0.84 -10.60
CA GLU A 31 2.25 2.21 -10.33
C GLU A 31 1.42 2.67 -9.13
N LEU A 32 2.10 2.92 -8.01
CA LEU A 32 1.39 3.37 -6.82
C LEU A 32 0.73 4.69 -7.19
N ALA A 33 -0.59 4.77 -7.01
CA ALA A 33 -1.28 6.01 -7.21
C ALA A 33 -0.90 6.97 -6.09
N HIS A 34 -0.70 8.23 -6.46
CA HIS A 34 -0.49 9.31 -5.50
C HIS A 34 -1.85 9.87 -5.10
N GLY A 35 -2.05 10.06 -3.81
CA GLY A 35 -3.27 10.60 -3.25
C GLY A 35 -3.00 11.45 -2.01
N THR A 36 -4.07 11.87 -1.37
CA THR A 36 -4.03 12.64 -0.13
C THR A 36 -4.87 11.92 0.92
N LEU A 37 -4.29 11.74 2.10
CA LEU A 37 -4.98 11.24 3.28
C LEU A 37 -5.46 12.41 4.11
N LEU A 38 -6.77 12.55 4.27
CA LEU A 38 -7.37 13.38 5.30
C LEU A 38 -7.41 12.59 6.60
N VAL A 39 -6.70 13.05 7.62
CA VAL A 39 -6.66 12.41 8.93
C VAL A 39 -7.93 12.73 9.72
N THR A 40 -8.69 11.71 10.11
CA THR A 40 -9.96 11.82 10.87
C THR A 40 -9.89 11.21 12.26
N GLY A 41 -8.81 10.52 12.60
CA GLY A 41 -8.56 9.96 13.93
C GLY A 41 -7.07 9.72 14.12
N VAL A 42 -6.55 10.05 15.30
CA VAL A 42 -5.18 9.75 15.69
C VAL A 42 -5.18 9.28 17.14
N SER A 43 -4.45 8.22 17.45
CA SER A 43 -4.23 7.81 18.84
C SER A 43 -3.50 8.91 19.63
N PRO A 44 -3.75 9.03 20.95
CA PRO A 44 -3.06 10.01 21.79
C PRO A 44 -1.53 9.89 21.69
N ARG A 45 -0.85 11.04 21.63
CA ARG A 45 0.62 11.10 21.69
C ARG A 45 1.07 10.62 23.08
N PRO A 46 1.97 9.62 23.16
CA PRO A 46 2.51 9.18 24.44
C PRO A 46 3.50 10.19 25.03
N ASP A 47 3.64 10.19 26.35
CA ASP A 47 4.72 10.90 27.05
C ASP A 47 5.99 10.04 27.04
N ALA A 48 6.60 9.94 25.86
CA ALA A 48 7.81 9.17 25.58
C ALA A 48 8.62 9.86 24.47
N THR A 49 9.84 9.38 24.21
CA THR A 49 10.70 9.89 23.13
C THR A 49 10.95 8.83 22.07
N GLY A 50 11.40 9.26 20.89
CA GLY A 50 11.76 8.38 19.76
C GLY A 50 10.55 7.83 19.01
N GLU A 51 10.72 6.66 18.38
CA GLU A 51 9.67 6.01 17.60
C GLU A 51 8.61 5.38 18.50
N GLN A 52 7.35 5.74 18.25
CA GLN A 52 6.20 5.19 18.96
C GLN A 52 5.10 4.78 17.97
N PHE A 53 4.24 3.87 18.39
CA PHE A 53 3.14 3.40 17.54
C PHE A 53 1.96 4.37 17.57
N VAL A 54 1.66 4.96 16.43
CA VAL A 54 0.44 5.74 16.20
C VAL A 54 -0.59 4.87 15.47
N THR A 55 -1.85 4.99 15.85
CA THR A 55 -2.99 4.52 15.06
C THR A 55 -3.62 5.72 14.37
N ILE A 56 -3.75 5.66 13.04
CA ILE A 56 -4.34 6.70 12.21
C ILE A 56 -5.60 6.14 11.55
N THR A 57 -6.66 6.93 11.57
CA THR A 57 -7.82 6.75 10.70
C THR A 57 -7.96 7.96 9.80
N GLY A 58 -8.41 7.74 8.58
CA GLY A 58 -8.59 8.81 7.63
C GLY A 58 -9.32 8.39 6.38
N VAL A 59 -9.42 9.31 5.43
CA VAL A 59 -10.00 9.09 4.12
C VAL A 59 -8.96 9.42 3.06
N ILE A 60 -8.66 8.46 2.19
CA ILE A 60 -7.81 8.65 1.02
C ILE A 60 -8.66 9.11 -0.15
N THR A 61 -8.21 10.16 -0.82
CA THR A 61 -8.72 10.63 -2.11
C THR A 61 -7.57 10.67 -3.12
N GLY A 62 -7.82 10.21 -4.35
CA GLY A 62 -6.82 10.18 -5.41
C GLY A 62 -7.43 9.88 -6.79
N PRO A 63 -6.59 9.76 -7.85
CA PRO A 63 -7.06 9.60 -9.23
C PRO A 63 -7.90 8.34 -9.46
N THR A 64 -7.69 7.30 -8.65
CA THR A 64 -8.38 6.00 -8.80
C THR A 64 -9.39 5.74 -7.69
N VAL A 65 -9.54 6.66 -6.73
CA VAL A 65 -10.44 6.50 -5.58
C VAL A 65 -10.99 7.85 -5.12
N SER A 66 -12.32 8.00 -5.06
CA SER A 66 -12.94 9.26 -4.66
C SER A 66 -12.78 9.50 -3.16
N GLU A 67 -13.19 8.53 -2.34
CA GLU A 67 -13.08 8.55 -0.88
C GLU A 67 -12.98 7.09 -0.41
N HIS A 68 -11.89 6.75 0.27
CA HIS A 68 -11.72 5.41 0.86
C HIS A 68 -11.21 5.52 2.29
N VAL A 69 -12.01 5.01 3.23
CA VAL A 69 -11.68 5.04 4.66
C VAL A 69 -10.57 4.04 4.93
N VAL A 70 -9.51 4.51 5.58
CA VAL A 70 -8.37 3.68 5.98
C VAL A 70 -8.13 3.72 7.48
N TYR A 71 -7.54 2.63 7.96
CA TYR A 71 -7.06 2.47 9.33
C TYR A 71 -5.66 1.85 9.26
N GLN A 72 -4.67 2.47 9.89
CA GLN A 72 -3.32 1.92 9.96
C GLN A 72 -2.64 2.22 11.28
N ARG A 73 -1.93 1.24 11.83
CA ARG A 73 -0.99 1.42 12.94
C ARG A 73 0.43 1.35 12.41
N MET A 74 1.26 2.33 12.74
CA MET A 74 2.64 2.44 12.28
C MET A 74 3.55 3.09 13.33
N ALA A 75 4.86 2.88 13.21
CA ALA A 75 5.84 3.58 14.02
C ALA A 75 6.10 4.97 13.42
N VAL A 76 6.03 6.00 14.25
CA VAL A 76 6.32 7.40 13.89
C VAL A 76 7.12 8.01 15.03
N ASP A 77 8.04 8.90 14.69
CA ASP A 77 8.74 9.72 15.67
C ASP A 77 7.73 10.60 16.44
N VAL A 78 7.82 10.61 17.78
CA VAL A 78 6.93 11.37 18.65
C VAL A 78 6.93 12.88 18.34
N ASP A 79 8.02 13.43 17.81
CA ASP A 79 8.11 14.84 17.39
C ASP A 79 7.40 15.12 16.06
N LYS A 80 7.13 14.07 15.26
CA LYS A 80 6.36 14.13 14.01
C LYS A 80 4.96 13.52 14.15
N TRP A 81 4.39 13.54 15.36
CA TRP A 81 3.08 12.94 15.60
C TRP A 81 1.99 13.54 14.70
N PRO A 82 1.20 12.73 13.98
CA PRO A 82 0.14 13.22 13.12
C PRO A 82 -0.93 13.99 13.90
N THR A 83 -1.57 14.94 13.23
CA THR A 83 -2.66 15.75 13.81
C THR A 83 -3.97 15.48 13.08
N MET A 84 -5.07 15.54 13.82
CA MET A 84 -6.43 15.50 13.28
C MET A 84 -6.65 16.61 12.25
N GLY A 85 -7.30 16.29 11.13
CA GLY A 85 -7.57 17.23 10.03
C GLY A 85 -6.36 17.51 9.12
N ALA A 86 -5.19 16.92 9.39
CA ALA A 86 -4.03 17.04 8.51
C ALA A 86 -4.32 16.38 7.14
N LEU A 87 -3.80 16.99 6.09
CA LEU A 87 -3.78 16.45 4.73
C LEU A 87 -2.37 15.96 4.43
N LEU A 88 -2.18 14.64 4.41
CA LEU A 88 -0.87 14.00 4.24
C LEU A 88 -0.75 13.37 2.85
N PRO A 89 0.35 13.61 2.11
CA PRO A 89 0.58 12.94 0.84
C PRO A 89 0.82 11.44 1.07
N VAL A 90 0.13 10.61 0.30
CA VAL A 90 0.23 9.15 0.39
C VAL A 90 0.37 8.53 -0.98
N VAL A 91 0.99 7.36 -1.00
CA VAL A 91 0.98 6.44 -2.13
C VAL A 91 0.13 5.23 -1.76
N TYR A 92 -0.70 4.75 -2.68
CA TYR A 92 -1.60 3.62 -2.43
C TYR A 92 -1.70 2.69 -3.64
N SER A 93 -2.06 1.44 -3.40
CA SER A 93 -2.32 0.47 -4.47
C SER A 93 -3.69 0.74 -5.12
N PRO A 94 -3.78 0.99 -6.44
CA PRO A 94 -5.07 1.23 -7.10
C PRO A 94 -6.07 0.09 -6.96
N GLY A 95 -5.60 -1.17 -6.85
CA GLY A 95 -6.45 -2.34 -6.69
C GLY A 95 -6.78 -2.69 -5.24
N ASN A 96 -6.10 -2.06 -4.27
CA ASN A 96 -6.34 -2.24 -2.84
C ASN A 96 -5.85 -1.01 -2.06
N PRO A 97 -6.68 0.04 -1.90
CA PRO A 97 -6.28 1.27 -1.22
C PRO A 97 -5.91 1.12 0.26
N ASP A 98 -6.26 0.00 0.93
CA ASP A 98 -5.79 -0.30 2.29
C ASP A 98 -4.27 -0.54 2.35
N LYS A 99 -3.66 -0.84 1.20
CA LYS A 99 -2.20 -0.88 1.04
C LYS A 99 -1.71 0.49 0.62
N TRP A 100 -1.39 1.31 1.61
CA TRP A 100 -0.85 2.64 1.43
C TRP A 100 0.33 2.90 2.35
N ALA A 101 1.06 3.96 2.05
CA ALA A 101 2.13 4.50 2.87
C ALA A 101 2.21 6.01 2.67
N PHE A 102 2.82 6.73 3.61
CA PHE A 102 3.21 8.11 3.36
C PHE A 102 4.22 8.17 2.21
N THR A 103 4.11 9.21 1.39
CA THR A 103 5.17 9.51 0.43
C THR A 103 6.45 9.79 1.23
N PRO A 104 7.61 9.25 0.85
CA PRO A 104 8.88 9.68 1.43
C PRO A 104 8.96 11.20 1.35
N GLU A 105 9.11 11.89 2.49
CA GLU A 105 9.51 13.31 2.48
C GLU A 105 10.75 13.40 1.59
N ASP A 106 10.79 14.37 0.65
CA ASP A 106 11.89 14.59 -0.29
C ASP A 106 13.23 14.23 0.35
N ALA A 107 13.77 13.07 -0.01
CA ALA A 107 15.08 12.66 0.46
C ALA A 107 16.06 13.73 -0.05
N PRO A 108 16.87 14.36 0.82
CA PRO A 108 17.86 15.31 0.34
C PRO A 108 18.76 14.57 -0.68
N PRO A 109 19.12 15.22 -1.81
CA PRO A 109 19.96 14.57 -2.80
C PRO A 109 21.28 14.12 -2.14
N PRO A 110 21.85 12.99 -2.62
CA PRO A 110 23.04 12.37 -2.03
C PRO A 110 24.25 13.32 -1.97
#